data_AF-A0A4R3QSM5-F1
#
_entry.id   AF-A0A4R3QSM5-F1
#
_cell.length_a   1.000
_cell.length_b   1.000
_cell.length_c   1.000
_cell.angle_alpha   90.00
_cell.angle_beta   90.00
_cell.angle_gamma   90.00
#
_symmetry.space_group_name_H-M   'P 1'
#
loop_
_entity.id
_entity.type
_entity.pdbx_description
1 polymer ?
#
loop_
_entity_poly.entity_id
_entity_poly.type
_entity_poly.pdbx_seq_one_letter_code
_entity_poly.pdbx_strand_id
1 'polypeptide(L)'
;MPDNCTVDSASRLWVATDGNSNKATGRTDGLWAVDTDGDAHAASRLFFRVPVGAELSGPLFAPDDETAFVAVQHPGDGGADWAGHGRPSCYEDPSIRWPDFKDDMPERPSVLAVTKIGGGKIGV
;
A
#
# COMPACT_ATOMS: atom_id res chain seq x y z
N MET A 1 8.51 5.67 -4.85
CA MET A 1 9.87 5.12 -5.07
C MET A 1 9.98 3.81 -4.30
N PRO A 2 10.76 2.81 -4.72
CA PRO A 2 10.87 1.56 -3.95
C PRO A 2 11.53 1.83 -2.60
N ASP A 3 10.98 1.24 -1.53
CA ASP A 3 11.52 1.36 -0.17
C ASP A 3 11.76 -0.03 0.44
N ASN A 4 10.72 -0.65 1.03
CA ASN A 4 10.86 -1.97 1.66
C ASN A 4 10.55 -3.10 0.68
N CYS A 5 11.00 -4.32 0.99
CA CYS A 5 10.63 -5.50 0.22
C CYS A 5 10.58 -6.78 1.06
N THR A 6 9.92 -7.80 0.52
CA THR A 6 9.91 -9.17 1.04
C THR A 6 9.82 -10.18 -0.10
N VAL A 7 10.14 -11.44 0.16
CA VAL A 7 10.06 -12.54 -0.82
C VAL A 7 9.10 -13.58 -0.27
N ASP A 8 8.14 -14.03 -1.08
CA ASP A 8 7.18 -15.07 -0.69
C ASP A 8 7.68 -16.50 -0.94
N SER A 9 6.90 -17.52 -0.57
CA SER A 9 7.30 -18.92 -0.75
C SER A 9 7.43 -19.36 -2.22
N ALA A 10 6.86 -18.59 -3.15
CA ALA A 10 6.97 -18.81 -4.59
C ALA A 10 8.14 -18.02 -5.22
N SER A 11 9.02 -17.43 -4.41
CA SER A 11 10.16 -16.62 -4.84
C SER A 11 9.79 -15.32 -5.60
N ARG A 12 8.55 -14.84 -5.48
CA ARG A 12 8.19 -13.52 -6.02
C ARG A 12 8.72 -12.43 -5.10
N LEU A 13 9.27 -11.38 -5.68
CA LEU A 13 9.71 -10.21 -4.95
C LEU A 13 8.54 -9.24 -4.79
N TRP A 14 8.26 -8.83 -3.56
CA TRP A 14 7.21 -7.87 -3.25
C TRP A 14 7.85 -6.57 -2.79
N VAL A 15 7.59 -5.48 -3.51
CA VAL A 15 8.21 -4.17 -3.29
C VAL A 15 7.17 -3.16 -2.83
N ALA A 16 7.39 -2.61 -1.65
CA ALA A 16 6.64 -1.49 -1.12
C ALA A 16 7.18 -0.17 -1.67
N THR A 17 6.32 0.84 -1.78
CA THR A 17 6.75 2.17 -2.21
C THR A 17 6.44 3.27 -1.21
N ASP A 18 7.35 4.24 -1.15
CA ASP A 18 7.22 5.56 -0.55
C ASP A 18 7.67 6.60 -1.58
N GLY A 19 6.85 7.62 -1.85
CA GLY A 19 7.18 8.74 -2.71
C GLY A 19 6.54 8.67 -4.10
N ASN A 20 5.46 7.90 -4.28
CA ASN A 20 4.59 8.08 -5.43
C ASN A 20 3.74 9.35 -5.24
N SER A 21 3.44 10.06 -6.33
CA SER A 21 2.66 11.30 -6.29
C SER A 21 1.79 11.45 -7.54
N ASN A 22 0.77 12.30 -7.46
CA ASN A 22 -0.11 12.56 -8.60
C ASN A 22 0.70 13.11 -9.77
N LYS A 23 1.56 14.09 -9.51
CA LYS A 23 2.39 14.74 -10.54
C LYS A 23 3.43 13.82 -11.18
N ALA A 24 4.17 13.03 -10.40
CA ALA A 24 5.31 12.28 -10.92
C ALA A 24 4.93 10.90 -11.46
N THR A 25 4.02 10.19 -10.77
CA THR A 25 3.69 8.79 -11.09
C THR A 25 2.22 8.56 -11.39
N GLY A 26 1.34 9.54 -11.10
CA GLY A 26 -0.10 9.44 -11.32
C GLY A 26 -0.78 8.35 -10.48
N ARG A 27 -0.17 7.96 -9.36
CA ARG A 27 -0.67 6.92 -8.44
C ARG A 27 -0.25 7.19 -7.00
N THR A 28 -0.97 6.64 -6.04
CA THR A 28 -0.52 6.56 -4.65
C THR A 28 0.52 5.46 -4.49
N ASP A 29 1.16 5.41 -3.33
CA ASP A 29 2.04 4.33 -2.96
C ASP A 29 1.32 2.99 -2.79
N GLY A 30 2.09 1.91 -2.69
CA GLY A 30 1.49 0.58 -2.69
C GLY A 30 2.48 -0.57 -2.67
N LEU A 31 1.94 -1.76 -2.90
CA LEU A 31 2.69 -3.01 -2.96
C LEU A 31 2.70 -3.52 -4.39
N TRP A 32 3.90 -3.81 -4.90
CA TRP A 32 4.15 -4.33 -6.24
C TRP A 32 4.62 -5.76 -6.16
N ALA A 33 4.03 -6.65 -6.95
CA ALA A 33 4.59 -7.97 -7.21
C ALA A 33 5.56 -7.88 -8.39
N VAL A 34 6.74 -8.46 -8.24
CA VAL A 34 7.79 -8.50 -9.25
C VAL A 34 8.20 -9.94 -9.48
N ASP A 35 8.07 -10.39 -10.74
CA ASP A 35 8.49 -11.72 -11.15
C ASP A 35 10.02 -11.77 -11.26
N THR A 36 10.63 -12.75 -10.60
CA THR A 36 12.08 -12.91 -10.47
C THR A 36 12.67 -13.95 -11.42
N ASP A 37 11.82 -14.70 -12.13
CA ASP A 37 12.20 -15.71 -13.12
C ASP A 37 11.07 -15.93 -14.14
N GLY A 38 11.31 -16.78 -15.15
CA GLY A 38 10.35 -17.16 -16.18
C GLY A 38 10.11 -16.08 -17.24
N ASP A 39 9.10 -16.30 -18.09
CA ASP A 39 8.81 -15.42 -19.24
C ASP A 39 8.41 -13.99 -18.81
N ALA A 40 7.94 -13.83 -17.58
CA ALA A 40 7.55 -12.55 -17.00
C ALA A 40 8.66 -11.91 -16.17
N HIS A 41 9.89 -12.45 -16.17
CA HIS A 41 11.00 -11.91 -15.39
C HIS A 41 11.15 -10.39 -15.55
N ALA A 42 11.33 -9.69 -14.43
CA ALA A 42 11.40 -8.24 -14.29
C ALA A 42 10.10 -7.48 -14.60
N ALA A 43 9.00 -8.16 -14.93
CA ALA A 43 7.69 -7.53 -14.97
C ALA A 43 7.23 -7.20 -13.54
N SER A 44 6.62 -6.04 -13.39
CA SER A 44 6.01 -5.62 -12.13
C SER A 44 4.51 -5.38 -12.30
N ARG A 45 3.74 -5.71 -11.26
CA ARG A 45 2.30 -5.47 -11.19
C ARG A 45 1.95 -4.82 -9.86
N LEU A 46 1.22 -3.71 -9.93
CA LEU A 46 0.70 -3.05 -8.73
C LEU A 46 -0.45 -3.87 -8.16
N PHE A 47 -0.22 -4.50 -7.02
CA PHE A 47 -1.16 -5.40 -6.36
C PHE A 47 -2.11 -4.65 -5.43
N PHE A 48 -1.59 -3.70 -4.66
CA PHE A 48 -2.36 -2.95 -3.67
C PHE A 48 -1.92 -1.48 -3.66
N ARG A 49 -2.85 -0.56 -3.43
CA ARG A 49 -2.60 0.87 -3.27
C ARG A 49 -3.03 1.33 -1.88
N VAL A 50 -2.24 2.19 -1.27
CA VAL A 50 -2.60 2.85 -0.02
C VAL A 50 -3.44 4.10 -0.28
N PRO A 51 -4.13 4.64 0.76
CA PRO A 51 -4.84 5.92 0.65
C PRO A 51 -3.92 7.08 0.25
N VAL A 52 -4.51 8.19 -0.17
CA VAL A 52 -3.76 9.41 -0.50
C VAL A 52 -2.95 9.89 0.71
N GLY A 53 -1.71 10.31 0.46
CA GLY A 53 -0.77 10.79 1.49
C GLY A 53 -0.15 9.68 2.35
N ALA A 54 -0.60 8.44 2.20
CA ALA A 54 0.06 7.31 2.84
C ALA A 54 1.24 6.81 2.00
N GLU A 55 2.17 6.14 2.68
CA GLU A 55 3.12 5.20 2.08
C GLU A 55 2.76 3.76 2.48
N LEU A 56 3.31 2.77 1.75
CA LEU A 56 3.24 1.38 2.16
C LEU A 56 4.59 0.97 2.73
N SER A 57 4.57 0.33 3.90
CA SER A 57 5.77 -0.15 4.58
C SER A 57 5.57 -1.57 5.12
N GLY A 58 6.70 -2.24 5.39
CA GLY A 58 6.75 -3.52 6.09
C GLY A 58 5.86 -4.64 5.54
N PRO A 59 5.91 -4.96 4.23
CA PRO A 59 5.15 -6.10 3.71
C PRO A 59 5.67 -7.40 4.32
N LEU A 60 4.74 -8.25 4.77
CA LEU A 60 5.02 -9.55 5.37
C LEU A 60 4.00 -10.57 4.88
N PHE A 61 4.43 -11.77 4.51
CA PHE A 61 3.53 -12.87 4.20
C PHE A 61 3.44 -13.85 5.38
N ALA A 62 2.25 -14.37 5.64
CA ALA A 62 2.08 -15.52 6.51
C ALA A 62 2.82 -16.74 5.92
N PRO A 63 3.26 -17.73 6.73
CA PRO A 63 4.05 -18.86 6.23
C PRO A 63 3.40 -19.71 5.13
N ASP A 64 2.07 -19.67 5.00
CA ASP A 64 1.29 -20.36 3.98
C ASP A 64 1.02 -19.51 2.71
N ASP A 65 1.47 -18.25 2.70
CA ASP A 65 1.17 -17.20 1.72
C ASP A 65 -0.32 -16.88 1.54
N GLU A 66 -1.22 -17.31 2.44
CA GLU A 66 -2.66 -17.04 2.30
C GLU A 66 -3.05 -15.66 2.86
N THR A 67 -2.16 -15.02 3.61
CA THR A 67 -2.34 -13.66 4.13
C THR A 67 -1.11 -12.81 3.86
N ALA A 68 -1.30 -11.64 3.26
CA ALA A 68 -0.29 -10.60 3.18
C ALA A 68 -0.61 -9.49 4.20
N PHE A 69 0.31 -9.22 5.10
CA PHE A 69 0.26 -8.08 6.02
C PHE A 69 0.96 -6.88 5.39
N VAL A 70 0.28 -5.73 5.38
CA VAL A 70 0.85 -4.46 4.88
C VAL A 70 0.61 -3.37 5.91
N ALA A 71 1.62 -2.53 6.15
CA ALA A 71 1.47 -1.36 7.01
C ALA A 71 1.21 -0.12 6.15
N VAL A 72 0.07 0.53 6.38
CA VAL A 72 -0.26 1.84 5.82
C VAL A 72 0.28 2.89 6.78
N GLN A 73 1.30 3.64 6.38
CA GLN A 73 1.89 4.70 7.17
C GLN A 73 1.27 6.06 6.84
N HIS A 74 1.13 6.90 7.87
CA HIS A 74 0.72 8.32 7.81
C HIS A 74 -0.31 8.70 6.71
N PRO A 75 -1.48 8.05 6.65
CA PRO A 75 -2.51 8.41 5.68
C PRO A 75 -2.88 9.89 5.77
N GLY A 76 -2.92 10.59 4.64
CA GLY A 76 -3.22 12.02 4.59
C GLY A 76 -2.00 12.95 4.74
N ASP A 77 -0.79 12.44 5.00
CA ASP A 77 0.41 13.28 4.99
C ASP A 77 0.76 13.71 3.55
N GLY A 78 0.63 15.00 3.27
CA GLY A 78 0.63 15.51 1.90
C GLY A 78 -0.66 15.19 1.14
N GLY A 79 -0.55 14.99 -0.17
CA GLY A 79 -1.70 14.68 -1.01
C GLY A 79 -2.56 15.88 -1.44
N ALA A 80 -2.15 17.11 -1.13
CA ALA A 80 -2.87 18.33 -1.51
C ALA A 80 -2.98 18.54 -3.04
N ASP A 81 -2.22 17.79 -3.84
CA ASP A 81 -2.29 17.76 -5.30
C ASP A 81 -3.26 16.70 -5.85
N TRP A 82 -3.91 15.92 -4.97
CA TRP A 82 -4.93 14.93 -5.34
C TRP A 82 -6.33 15.51 -5.27
N ALA A 83 -7.13 15.25 -6.30
CA ALA A 83 -8.53 15.64 -6.32
C ALA A 83 -9.30 15.02 -5.12
N GLY A 84 -10.09 15.84 -4.43
CA GLY A 84 -10.83 15.42 -3.22
C GLY A 84 -10.04 15.52 -1.90
N HIS A 85 -8.71 15.63 -1.96
CA HIS A 85 -7.83 15.71 -0.78
C HIS A 85 -7.10 17.05 -0.65
N GLY A 86 -7.36 18.01 -1.55
CA GLY A 86 -6.55 19.19 -1.89
C GLY A 86 -6.24 20.25 -0.81
N ARG A 87 -5.94 19.82 0.41
CA ARG A 87 -5.56 20.62 1.57
C ARG A 87 -4.61 19.82 2.46
N PRO A 88 -3.75 20.48 3.26
CA PRO A 88 -2.95 19.79 4.28
C PRO A 88 -3.84 19.01 5.26
N SER A 89 -3.39 17.84 5.71
CA SER A 89 -4.03 17.12 6.83
C SER A 89 -3.37 17.55 8.15
N CYS A 90 -4.19 17.78 9.17
CA CYS A 90 -3.72 17.90 10.55
C CYS A 90 -4.77 17.32 11.52
N TYR A 91 -4.40 17.19 12.79
CA TYR A 91 -5.28 16.61 13.80
C TYR A 91 -6.66 17.31 13.89
N GLU A 92 -6.67 18.65 13.78
CA GLU A 92 -7.90 19.46 13.84
C GLU A 92 -8.75 19.41 12.55
N ASP A 93 -8.12 19.23 11.38
CA ASP A 93 -8.79 19.10 10.08
C ASP A 93 -8.15 17.96 9.25
N PRO A 94 -8.52 16.69 9.52
CA PRO A 94 -8.03 15.55 8.75
C PRO A 94 -8.47 15.61 7.29
N SER A 95 -7.51 15.55 6.35
CA SER A 95 -7.81 15.50 4.91
C SER A 95 -8.45 14.17 4.49
N ILE A 96 -8.23 13.13 5.30
CA ILE A 96 -8.81 11.80 5.19
C ILE A 96 -9.03 11.26 6.61
N ARG A 97 -9.98 10.33 6.79
CA ARG A 97 -10.26 9.69 8.09
C ARG A 97 -10.08 8.17 8.04
N TRP A 98 -9.17 7.71 7.20
CA TRP A 98 -8.89 6.28 7.03
C TRP A 98 -8.33 5.67 8.34
N PRO A 99 -8.67 4.42 8.70
CA PRO A 99 -9.53 3.48 7.96
C PRO A 99 -11.02 3.57 8.33
N ASP A 100 -11.36 4.24 9.43
CA ASP A 100 -12.69 4.20 10.02
C ASP A 100 -13.71 5.08 9.29
N PHE A 101 -13.25 6.16 8.66
CA PHE A 101 -14.06 7.19 7.99
C PHE A 101 -15.14 7.82 8.89
N LYS A 102 -14.87 7.93 10.19
CA LYS A 102 -15.78 8.53 11.18
C LYS A 102 -15.40 9.97 11.46
N ASP A 103 -16.36 10.89 11.41
CA ASP A 103 -16.15 12.33 11.57
C ASP A 103 -15.47 12.74 12.89
N ASP A 104 -15.64 11.94 13.94
CA ASP A 104 -15.10 12.17 15.28
C ASP A 104 -13.73 11.52 15.52
N MET A 105 -13.13 10.89 14.52
CA MET A 105 -11.87 10.17 14.63
C MET A 105 -10.82 10.69 13.62
N PRO A 106 -9.57 10.95 14.05
CA PRO A 106 -8.51 11.30 13.13
C PRO A 106 -8.11 10.12 12.24
N GLU A 107 -7.32 10.38 11.20
CA GLU A 107 -6.60 9.37 10.43
C GLU A 107 -5.73 8.49 11.34
N ARG A 108 -5.57 7.22 10.98
CA ARG A 108 -4.81 6.26 11.79
C ARG A 108 -3.95 5.35 10.92
N PRO A 109 -2.61 5.38 11.05
CA PRO A 109 -1.75 4.34 10.51
C PRO A 109 -2.22 2.96 11.00
N SER A 110 -2.29 1.98 10.11
CA SER A 110 -2.85 0.67 10.44
C SER A 110 -2.15 -0.45 9.66
N VAL A 111 -2.09 -1.63 10.27
CA VAL A 111 -1.69 -2.86 9.61
C VAL A 111 -2.95 -3.54 9.07
N LEU A 112 -2.92 -3.91 7.79
CA LEU A 112 -3.99 -4.64 7.13
C LEU A 112 -3.60 -6.09 6.92
N ALA A 113 -4.55 -7.00 7.09
CA ALA A 113 -4.45 -8.39 6.64
C ALA A 113 -5.20 -8.54 5.31
N VAL A 114 -4.46 -8.72 4.22
CA VAL A 114 -5.01 -8.94 2.88
C VAL A 114 -5.15 -10.43 2.64
N THR A 115 -6.37 -10.87 2.35
CA THR A 115 -6.72 -12.27 2.10
C THR A 115 -7.51 -12.41 0.80
N LYS A 116 -7.44 -13.59 0.18
CA LYS A 116 -8.22 -13.92 -1.02
C LYS A 116 -9.63 -14.35 -0.63
N ILE A 117 -10.66 -13.81 -1.30
CA ILE A 117 -12.04 -14.26 -1.12
C ILE A 117 -12.12 -15.74 -1.55
N GLY A 118 -12.57 -16.60 -0.65
CA GLY A 118 -12.58 -18.05 -0.86
C GLY A 118 -11.28 -18.76 -0.47
N GLY A 119 -10.29 -18.02 0.06
CA GLY A 119 -9.01 -18.57 0.54
C GLY A 119 -7.97 -18.81 -0.55
N GLY A 120 -6.82 -19.34 -0.13
CA GLY A 120 -5.69 -19.66 -0.99
C GLY A 120 -4.65 -18.55 -1.09
N LYS A 121 -3.52 -18.91 -1.71
CA LYS A 121 -2.32 -18.08 -1.78
C LYS A 121 -2.56 -16.75 -2.49
N ILE A 122 -1.92 -15.71 -1.96
CA ILE A 122 -1.84 -14.39 -2.58
C ILE A 122 -0.91 -14.44 -3.80
N GLY A 123 -1.25 -13.68 -4.84
CA GLY A 123 -0.45 -13.57 -6.07
C GLY A 123 -0.54 -14.76 -7.02
N VAL A 124 -1.57 -15.62 -6.87
CA VAL A 124 -1.90 -16.75 -7.76
C VAL A 124 -3.16 -16.48 -8.56
#